data_AF-A0A835K8L4-F1
#
_entry.id   AF-A0A835K8L4-F1
#
_cell.length_a   1.000
_cell.length_b   1.000
_cell.length_c   1.000
_cell.angle_alpha   90.00
_cell.angle_beta   90.00
_cell.angle_gamma   90.00
#
_symmetry.space_group_name_H-M   'P 1'
#
loop_
_entity.id
_entity.type
_entity.pdbx_description
1 polymer ?
#
loop_
_entity_poly.entity_id
_entity_poly.type
_entity_poly.pdbx_seq_one_letter_code
_entity_poly.pdbx_strand_id
1 'polypeptide(L)'
;MLTSSADAGVLGRGRLPLLFLLLLVCSSCWLLPRCDARRTLAAAGAPATPIRAVNLGGWLLTEGWILPSLFDGIPNNDLLDGTQLQFKSVTQNKYLVADQGGGAAILADRVQASGWETFKLWRIDETTFNFRVFGNQFVGVNSTGGVVATATVPGPSETFQLVRRDSDKSRVRIRAPNGLFLQAKTMESVTADHSEDTDWGDDDPSVFVTNNVARLQGEYQICNGYGIAQATQVLRNHWSTYITENDFSFIASSGLNAVRIPVGWWIASDPNPPLPFVGGSLQALDNAFSWAEKYNLGVIVDLHAAPGSQNPYEHSATRDGSQEWGNSDANIAQTVRVIDFLANRYANSPSLLAIELLNEPWAPGATLPSLKKYYKNGYKAVRRHTSTAYVIMSNRLSISDPTELLQFAGGFSGAVLDVHYYNLFDSKFNSLTVDQNIDFVRNNRSADLAAVTNQNGRPLTFVGEWVAEWAVQGASMTDYQRFAQAQQDVYGRATFGWAYWTLKNVNNHWSMQWMIQNGYITLKN
;
A
#
# COMPACT_ATOMS: atom_id res chain seq x y z
N MET A 1 -10.44 -29.17 68.07
CA MET A 1 -10.21 -30.56 67.64
C MET A 1 -9.13 -30.49 66.56
N LEU A 2 -7.87 -30.55 66.99
CA LEU A 2 -7.00 -31.75 67.00
C LEU A 2 -6.49 -32.05 65.57
N THR A 3 -5.20 -32.10 65.21
CA THR A 3 -3.88 -32.05 65.89
C THR A 3 -2.82 -32.04 64.76
N SER A 4 -1.81 -31.15 64.81
CA SER A 4 -0.37 -31.41 65.15
C SER A 4 0.47 -31.96 63.97
N SER A 5 1.77 -31.74 63.79
CA SER A 5 2.89 -31.03 64.47
C SER A 5 4.09 -31.16 63.50
N ALA A 6 4.83 -30.10 63.15
CA ALA A 6 6.12 -29.69 63.75
C ALA A 6 7.13 -30.83 64.01
N ASP A 7 8.35 -30.75 63.45
CA ASP A 7 9.54 -30.44 64.27
C ASP A 7 10.82 -30.16 63.48
N ALA A 8 11.68 -29.38 64.13
CA ALA A 8 13.00 -28.89 63.72
C ALA A 8 14.14 -29.60 64.47
N GLY A 9 15.39 -29.45 64.01
CA GLY A 9 16.59 -29.84 64.78
C GLY A 9 17.84 -30.00 63.90
N VAL A 10 18.76 -29.04 63.76
CA VAL A 10 19.88 -28.61 64.64
C VAL A 10 21.26 -29.14 64.20
N LEU A 11 22.11 -28.17 63.82
CA LEU A 11 23.58 -27.97 63.96
C LEU A 11 24.54 -29.15 64.23
N GLY A 12 25.67 -29.13 63.50
CA GLY A 12 26.93 -29.76 63.91
C GLY A 12 28.15 -29.27 63.11
N ARG A 13 29.00 -28.44 63.74
CA ARG A 13 30.33 -28.01 63.24
C ARG A 13 31.36 -29.15 63.36
N GLY A 14 32.32 -29.21 62.43
CA GLY A 14 33.54 -30.02 62.57
C GLY A 14 34.66 -29.53 61.65
N ARG A 15 35.87 -29.38 62.19
CA ARG A 15 37.07 -28.74 61.62
C ARG A 15 37.95 -29.70 60.79
N LEU A 16 38.76 -29.10 59.90
CA LEU A 16 40.05 -29.49 59.25
C LEU A 16 40.90 -30.62 59.92
N PRO A 17 41.80 -31.35 59.20
CA PRO A 17 42.95 -30.75 58.50
C PRO A 17 43.54 -31.44 57.23
N LEU A 18 44.48 -30.71 56.64
CA LEU A 18 45.47 -31.01 55.59
C LEU A 18 45.95 -32.47 55.47
N LEU A 19 46.17 -32.92 54.21
CA LEU A 19 47.40 -33.62 53.85
C LEU A 19 47.82 -33.32 52.40
N PHE A 20 49.10 -33.01 52.26
CA PHE A 20 49.84 -32.77 51.03
C PHE A 20 49.89 -34.01 50.13
N LEU A 21 49.75 -33.83 48.81
CA LEU A 21 50.49 -34.64 47.84
C LEU A 21 50.87 -33.77 46.63
N LEU A 22 52.17 -33.53 46.49
CA LEU A 22 52.79 -33.05 45.25
C LEU A 22 52.73 -34.18 44.21
N LEU A 23 52.28 -33.86 43.00
CA LEU A 23 52.74 -34.51 41.78
C LEU A 23 52.73 -33.48 40.65
N LEU A 24 53.93 -33.04 40.29
CA LEU A 24 54.25 -32.34 39.06
C LEU A 24 54.10 -33.31 37.88
N VAL A 25 53.24 -33.00 36.90
CA VAL A 25 53.50 -33.32 35.49
C VAL A 25 52.92 -32.20 34.62
N CYS A 26 53.81 -31.58 33.84
CA CYS A 26 53.52 -30.67 32.74
C CYS A 26 52.51 -31.25 31.75
N SER A 27 51.60 -30.43 31.23
CA SER A 27 51.64 -29.98 29.82
C SER A 27 50.37 -29.21 29.42
N SER A 28 50.61 -28.05 28.80
CA SER A 28 49.79 -27.41 27.75
C SER A 28 48.34 -26.99 28.05
N CYS A 29 48.21 -25.67 28.27
CA CYS A 29 47.26 -24.73 27.66
C CYS A 29 45.90 -25.26 27.18
N TRP A 30 44.81 -24.70 27.71
CA TRP A 30 43.91 -23.77 26.98
C TRP A 30 43.08 -23.01 28.03
N LEU A 31 43.53 -21.80 28.37
CA LEU A 31 42.70 -20.79 29.01
C LEU A 31 41.69 -20.32 27.95
N LEU A 32 40.42 -20.68 28.13
CA LEU A 32 39.32 -20.05 27.38
C LEU A 32 39.18 -18.60 27.89
N PRO A 33 39.40 -17.57 27.06
CA PRO A 33 38.92 -16.25 27.40
C PRO A 33 37.41 -16.23 27.17
N ARG A 34 36.65 -15.90 28.21
CA ARG A 34 35.28 -15.39 28.05
C ARG A 34 35.39 -14.10 27.22
N CYS A 35 35.08 -14.21 25.93
CA CYS A 35 34.84 -13.04 25.09
C CYS A 35 33.45 -12.51 25.42
N ASP A 36 33.36 -11.61 26.40
CA ASP A 36 32.29 -10.61 26.45
C ASP A 36 32.51 -9.62 25.30
N ALA A 37 32.19 -10.05 24.07
CA ALA A 37 32.09 -9.16 22.94
C ALA A 37 30.74 -8.43 23.05
N ARG A 38 30.72 -7.33 23.81
CA ARG A 38 29.81 -6.22 23.48
C ARG A 38 30.19 -5.78 22.06
N ARG A 39 29.57 -6.38 21.04
CA ARG A 39 29.51 -5.81 19.70
C ARG A 39 28.78 -4.48 19.85
N THR A 40 29.55 -3.40 19.99
CA THR A 40 29.09 -2.08 19.57
C THR A 40 28.63 -2.25 18.13
N LEU A 41 27.32 -2.11 17.91
CA LEU A 41 26.71 -2.08 16.58
C LEU A 41 27.41 -0.95 15.80
N ALA A 42 28.41 -1.30 15.00
CA ALA A 42 28.91 -0.41 13.98
C ALA A 42 27.71 -0.10 13.08
N ALA A 43 27.35 1.16 13.02
CA ALA A 43 26.17 1.56 12.29
C ALA A 43 26.36 1.26 10.80
N ALA A 44 25.34 0.67 10.17
CA ALA A 44 25.37 0.45 8.72
C ALA A 44 25.54 1.80 8.02
N GLY A 45 26.71 2.01 7.40
CA GLY A 45 26.98 3.15 6.54
C GLY A 45 26.28 3.00 5.19
N ALA A 46 26.52 3.92 4.26
CA ALA A 46 26.05 3.79 2.89
C ALA A 46 26.53 2.45 2.27
N PRO A 47 25.73 1.83 1.37
CA PRO A 47 26.17 0.64 0.66
C PRO A 47 27.43 0.95 -0.16
N ALA A 48 28.32 -0.04 -0.30
CA ALA A 48 29.61 0.13 -0.99
C ALA A 48 29.44 0.53 -2.47
N THR A 49 28.33 0.14 -3.08
CA THR A 49 27.88 0.61 -4.40
C THR A 49 26.45 1.12 -4.25
N PRO A 50 26.10 2.31 -4.78
CA PRO A 50 24.73 2.80 -4.75
C PRO A 50 23.76 1.80 -5.37
N ILE A 51 22.57 1.69 -4.77
CA ILE A 51 21.53 0.79 -5.24
C ILE A 51 20.92 1.35 -6.52
N ARG A 52 20.88 0.52 -7.56
CA ARG A 52 20.16 0.76 -8.82
C ARG A 52 19.14 -0.36 -8.95
N ALA A 53 17.93 -0.06 -8.50
CA ALA A 53 16.86 -1.03 -8.37
C ALA A 53 15.73 -0.78 -9.37
N VAL A 54 14.83 -1.75 -9.43
CA VAL A 54 13.55 -1.63 -10.12
C VAL A 54 12.45 -2.16 -9.22
N ASN A 55 11.30 -1.50 -9.22
CA ASN A 55 10.12 -1.95 -8.52
C ASN A 55 9.46 -3.10 -9.27
N LEU A 56 8.89 -4.06 -8.53
CA LEU A 56 8.06 -5.14 -9.06
C LEU A 56 6.57 -4.83 -8.80
N GLY A 57 6.15 -3.61 -9.13
CA GLY A 57 4.78 -3.12 -9.00
C GLY A 57 3.80 -3.94 -9.84
N GLY A 58 2.56 -4.07 -9.36
CA GLY A 58 1.54 -4.88 -9.99
C GLY A 58 1.71 -6.39 -9.83
N TRP A 59 2.72 -6.90 -9.11
CA TRP A 59 2.96 -8.34 -8.92
C TRP A 59 2.32 -8.93 -7.65
N LEU A 60 2.99 -8.83 -6.49
CA LEU A 60 2.46 -9.35 -5.20
C LEU A 60 1.47 -8.39 -4.53
N LEU A 61 1.26 -7.25 -5.18
CA LEU A 61 0.23 -6.28 -4.89
C LEU A 61 -0.23 -5.71 -6.24
N THR A 62 -1.48 -5.97 -6.62
CA THR A 62 -1.97 -5.62 -7.96
C THR A 62 -2.44 -4.18 -8.07
N GLU A 63 -2.20 -3.57 -9.23
CA GLU A 63 -2.71 -2.26 -9.63
C GLU A 63 -3.26 -2.33 -11.06
N GLY A 64 -4.49 -1.87 -11.24
CA GLY A 64 -5.22 -2.02 -12.51
C GLY A 64 -4.64 -1.21 -13.64
N TRP A 65 -4.04 -0.05 -13.38
CA TRP A 65 -3.41 0.73 -14.43
C TRP A 65 -2.10 0.10 -14.96
N ILE A 66 -1.46 -0.79 -14.18
CA ILE A 66 -0.27 -1.54 -14.58
C ILE A 66 -0.64 -2.74 -15.45
N LEU A 67 -1.69 -3.48 -15.07
CA LEU A 67 -2.21 -4.63 -15.82
C LEU A 67 -3.75 -4.68 -15.78
N PRO A 68 -4.44 -3.89 -16.63
CA PRO A 68 -5.89 -3.74 -16.59
C PRO A 68 -6.65 -5.04 -16.81
N SER A 69 -6.08 -5.95 -17.62
CA SER A 69 -6.72 -7.20 -18.02
C SER A 69 -7.00 -8.16 -16.85
N LEU A 70 -6.38 -7.96 -15.69
CA LEU A 70 -6.74 -8.71 -14.47
C LEU A 70 -8.19 -8.46 -14.03
N PHE A 71 -8.79 -7.33 -14.41
CA PHE A 71 -10.13 -6.91 -13.98
C PHE A 71 -11.23 -7.20 -15.02
N ASP A 72 -10.87 -7.61 -16.23
CA ASP A 72 -11.82 -7.76 -17.36
C ASP A 72 -12.86 -8.86 -17.11
N GLY A 73 -12.48 -9.91 -16.39
CA GLY A 73 -13.37 -11.04 -16.09
C GLY A 73 -14.35 -10.80 -14.95
N ILE A 74 -14.29 -9.65 -14.26
CA ILE A 74 -15.15 -9.38 -13.10
C ILE A 74 -16.55 -8.97 -13.59
N PRO A 75 -17.64 -9.65 -13.18
CA PRO A 75 -19.00 -9.23 -13.51
C PRO A 75 -19.27 -7.83 -12.97
N ASN A 76 -19.82 -6.95 -13.80
CA ASN A 76 -20.11 -5.56 -13.40
C ASN A 76 -18.86 -4.85 -12.83
N ASN A 77 -17.71 -4.99 -13.51
CA ASN A 77 -16.44 -4.37 -13.12
C ASN A 77 -16.45 -2.82 -13.13
N ASP A 78 -17.55 -2.22 -13.56
CA ASP A 78 -17.83 -0.81 -13.43
C ASP A 78 -18.42 -0.41 -12.07
N LEU A 79 -18.77 -1.39 -11.24
CA LEU A 79 -19.36 -1.27 -9.91
C LEU A 79 -18.56 -2.06 -8.86
N LEU A 80 -17.23 -1.97 -8.90
CA LEU A 80 -16.37 -2.58 -7.88
C LEU A 80 -16.45 -1.81 -6.55
N ASP A 81 -16.01 -2.44 -5.46
CA ASP A 81 -15.83 -1.76 -4.16
C ASP A 81 -15.07 -0.44 -4.34
N GLY A 82 -15.60 0.62 -3.73
CA GLY A 82 -15.03 1.96 -3.80
C GLY A 82 -15.40 2.78 -5.02
N THR A 83 -16.11 2.19 -5.99
CA THR A 83 -16.66 2.98 -7.11
C THR A 83 -17.49 4.13 -6.57
N GLN A 84 -17.22 5.32 -7.08
CA GLN A 84 -17.91 6.55 -6.71
C GLN A 84 -19.01 6.84 -7.73
N LEU A 85 -20.27 6.75 -7.28
CA LEU A 85 -21.44 7.02 -8.10
C LEU A 85 -22.14 8.31 -7.65
N GLN A 86 -22.67 9.03 -8.63
CA GLN A 86 -23.66 10.09 -8.41
C GLN A 86 -24.97 9.66 -9.05
N PHE A 87 -26.08 9.87 -8.37
CA PHE A 87 -27.42 9.51 -8.86
C PHE A 87 -28.21 10.77 -9.16
N LYS A 88 -28.65 10.94 -10.40
CA LYS A 88 -29.51 12.06 -10.81
C LYS A 88 -30.93 11.59 -11.03
N SER A 89 -31.88 12.09 -10.26
CA SER A 89 -33.31 11.84 -10.49
C SER A 89 -33.70 12.40 -11.85
N VAL A 90 -34.36 11.58 -12.68
CA VAL A 90 -34.84 12.02 -14.00
C VAL A 90 -36.04 12.95 -13.86
N THR A 91 -36.95 12.67 -12.92
CA THR A 91 -38.15 13.47 -12.68
C THR A 91 -37.84 14.83 -12.06
N GLN A 92 -36.94 14.89 -11.07
CA GLN A 92 -36.57 16.17 -10.44
C GLN A 92 -35.48 16.92 -11.23
N ASN A 93 -34.74 16.20 -12.09
CA ASN A 93 -33.53 16.71 -12.75
C ASN A 93 -32.49 17.24 -11.75
N LYS A 94 -32.37 16.59 -10.59
CA LYS A 94 -31.46 16.91 -9.48
C LYS A 94 -30.68 15.68 -9.02
N TYR A 95 -29.50 15.90 -8.47
CA TYR A 95 -28.69 14.85 -7.85
C TYR A 95 -29.19 14.51 -6.45
N LEU A 96 -29.08 13.23 -6.11
CA LEU A 96 -29.20 12.78 -4.74
C LEU A 96 -28.05 13.32 -3.91
N VAL A 97 -28.34 13.70 -2.67
CA VAL A 97 -27.34 14.24 -1.74
C VAL A 97 -27.54 13.65 -0.36
N ALA A 98 -26.43 13.30 0.29
CA ALA A 98 -26.42 13.07 1.72
C ALA A 98 -26.30 14.43 2.41
N ASP A 99 -27.41 14.93 2.98
CA ASP A 99 -27.40 16.26 3.58
C ASP A 99 -26.36 16.35 4.71
N GLN A 100 -25.69 17.50 4.83
CA GLN A 100 -24.53 17.70 5.71
C GLN A 100 -23.34 16.76 5.44
N GLY A 101 -23.32 16.09 4.28
CA GLY A 101 -22.35 15.04 3.95
C GLY A 101 -22.66 13.69 4.59
N GLY A 102 -23.70 13.60 5.42
CA GLY A 102 -24.09 12.41 6.18
C GLY A 102 -24.51 12.75 7.62
N GLY A 103 -25.22 11.82 8.26
CA GLY A 103 -25.89 12.01 9.55
C GLY A 103 -27.32 12.53 9.45
N ALA A 104 -27.84 12.70 8.23
CA ALA A 104 -29.16 13.27 7.95
C ALA A 104 -29.91 12.46 6.86
N ALA A 105 -30.98 13.04 6.31
CA ALA A 105 -31.77 12.46 5.23
C ALA A 105 -31.04 12.49 3.88
N ILE A 106 -31.45 11.62 2.96
CA ILE A 106 -31.11 11.73 1.54
C ILE A 106 -32.16 12.59 0.84
N LEU A 107 -31.70 13.62 0.14
CA LEU A 107 -32.53 14.56 -0.61
C LEU A 107 -32.23 14.46 -2.11
N ALA A 108 -33.05 15.11 -2.94
CA ALA A 108 -32.87 15.19 -4.39
C ALA A 108 -32.97 16.64 -4.86
N ASP A 109 -32.12 17.53 -4.33
CA ASP A 109 -32.23 18.99 -4.50
C ASP A 109 -31.03 19.65 -5.20
N ARG A 110 -29.96 18.89 -5.51
CA ARG A 110 -28.72 19.45 -6.02
C ARG A 110 -28.67 19.55 -7.54
N VAL A 111 -28.27 20.71 -8.05
CA VAL A 111 -28.14 20.95 -9.50
C VAL A 111 -26.82 20.42 -10.06
N GLN A 112 -25.77 20.50 -9.25
CA GLN A 112 -24.42 20.06 -9.57
C GLN A 112 -23.96 19.08 -8.49
N ALA A 113 -23.17 18.11 -8.89
CA ALA A 113 -22.65 17.09 -7.99
C ALA A 113 -21.17 17.32 -7.67
N SER A 114 -20.82 17.12 -6.41
CA SER A 114 -19.48 17.18 -5.85
C SER A 114 -19.35 16.09 -4.77
N GLY A 115 -18.73 16.40 -3.63
CA GLY A 115 -18.47 15.42 -2.57
C GLY A 115 -19.71 14.83 -1.90
N TRP A 116 -20.73 15.64 -1.59
CA TRP A 116 -21.90 15.18 -0.82
C TRP A 116 -22.92 14.41 -1.66
N GLU A 117 -22.88 14.60 -2.98
CA GLU A 117 -23.70 13.89 -3.97
C GLU A 117 -23.03 12.59 -4.45
N THR A 118 -21.84 12.28 -3.93
CA THR A 118 -21.05 11.12 -4.34
C THR A 118 -21.15 10.00 -3.29
N PHE A 119 -21.58 8.84 -3.75
CA PHE A 119 -21.81 7.63 -2.96
C PHE A 119 -20.77 6.58 -3.32
N LYS A 120 -20.02 6.11 -2.35
CA LYS A 120 -19.04 5.03 -2.51
C LYS A 120 -19.73 3.69 -2.37
N LEU A 121 -19.49 2.79 -3.31
CA LEU A 121 -20.03 1.43 -3.26
C LEU A 121 -19.24 0.57 -2.27
N TRP A 122 -19.95 -0.08 -1.37
CA TRP A 122 -19.46 -1.25 -0.65
C TRP A 122 -20.12 -2.48 -1.25
N ARG A 123 -19.36 -3.22 -2.05
CA ARG A 123 -19.90 -4.32 -2.85
C ARG A 123 -20.09 -5.56 -1.99
N ILE A 124 -21.30 -6.13 -2.05
CA ILE A 124 -21.64 -7.41 -1.41
C ILE A 124 -21.60 -8.51 -2.48
N ASP A 125 -22.24 -8.27 -3.62
CA ASP A 125 -22.24 -9.13 -4.79
C ASP A 125 -22.37 -8.31 -6.09
N GLU A 126 -22.68 -8.96 -7.21
CA GLU A 126 -22.79 -8.33 -8.54
C GLU A 126 -23.82 -7.21 -8.65
N THR A 127 -24.86 -7.24 -7.82
CA THR A 127 -25.99 -6.31 -7.88
C THR A 127 -26.32 -5.68 -6.53
N THR A 128 -25.78 -6.20 -5.43
CA THR A 128 -26.09 -5.78 -4.07
C THR A 128 -24.94 -4.98 -3.45
N PHE A 129 -25.27 -3.82 -2.88
CA PHE A 129 -24.33 -2.85 -2.36
C PHE A 129 -24.82 -2.21 -1.06
N ASN A 130 -23.89 -1.73 -0.24
CA ASN A 130 -24.15 -0.61 0.67
C ASN A 130 -23.61 0.67 0.02
N PHE A 131 -24.24 1.81 0.31
CA PHE A 131 -23.78 3.12 -0.16
C PHE A 131 -23.19 3.90 1.01
N ARG A 132 -21.89 4.22 0.94
CA ARG A 132 -21.19 5.04 1.94
C ARG A 132 -21.10 6.48 1.46
N VAL A 133 -21.50 7.42 2.31
CA VAL A 133 -21.53 8.86 1.99
C VAL A 133 -20.25 9.56 2.43
N PHE A 134 -20.11 10.85 2.11
CA PHE A 134 -18.93 11.66 2.40
C PHE A 134 -18.50 11.60 3.89
N GLY A 135 -19.46 11.65 4.81
CA GLY A 135 -19.27 11.56 6.27
C GLY A 135 -19.00 10.14 6.79
N ASN A 136 -18.69 9.19 5.91
CA ASN A 136 -18.41 7.79 6.21
C ASN A 136 -19.58 6.97 6.80
N GLN A 137 -20.78 7.55 6.90
CA GLN A 137 -22.00 6.80 7.23
C GLN A 137 -22.54 6.04 6.01
N PHE A 138 -23.45 5.10 6.28
CA PHE A 138 -24.14 4.31 5.28
C PHE A 138 -25.58 4.79 5.11
N VAL A 139 -25.99 4.83 3.84
CA VAL A 139 -27.39 5.02 3.47
C VAL A 139 -28.20 3.81 3.96
N GLY A 140 -29.36 4.06 4.54
CA GLY A 140 -30.30 3.05 5.00
C GLY A 140 -31.75 3.53 4.96
N VAL A 141 -32.68 2.60 5.15
CA VAL A 141 -34.12 2.87 5.17
C VAL A 141 -34.65 2.80 6.59
N ASN A 142 -35.30 3.87 7.03
CA ASN A 142 -35.91 3.94 8.36
C ASN A 142 -37.28 3.24 8.41
N SER A 143 -37.88 3.13 9.60
CA SER A 143 -39.17 2.45 9.81
C SER A 143 -40.36 3.09 9.08
N THR A 144 -40.25 4.35 8.62
CA THR A 144 -41.30 5.05 7.88
C THR A 144 -41.05 5.01 6.36
N GLY A 145 -40.03 4.27 5.89
CA GLY A 145 -39.64 4.22 4.48
C GLY A 145 -38.81 5.42 4.01
N GLY A 146 -38.41 6.32 4.90
CA GLY A 146 -37.51 7.43 4.57
C GLY A 146 -36.06 6.97 4.44
N VAL A 147 -35.33 7.53 3.48
CA VAL A 147 -33.92 7.21 3.23
C VAL A 147 -33.01 8.18 3.99
N VAL A 148 -32.10 7.66 4.78
CA VAL A 148 -31.18 8.43 5.65
C VAL A 148 -29.76 7.89 5.55
N ALA A 149 -28.75 8.68 5.91
CA ALA A 149 -27.35 8.26 5.94
C ALA A 149 -26.76 8.40 7.35
N THR A 150 -27.25 7.61 8.31
CA THR A 150 -26.91 7.75 9.74
C THR A 150 -26.12 6.59 10.32
N ALA A 151 -26.14 5.42 9.66
CA ALA A 151 -25.50 4.22 10.18
C ALA A 151 -23.97 4.29 10.03
N THR A 152 -23.21 3.96 11.08
CA THR A 152 -21.74 3.92 11.01
C THR A 152 -21.21 2.55 10.57
N VAL A 153 -22.07 1.54 10.55
CA VAL A 153 -21.80 0.16 10.10
C VAL A 153 -23.03 -0.28 9.30
N PRO A 154 -22.86 -0.88 8.11
CA PRO A 154 -24.00 -1.32 7.32
C PRO A 154 -24.61 -2.61 7.90
N GLY A 155 -25.93 -2.72 7.83
CA GLY A 155 -26.68 -3.94 8.12
C GLY A 155 -27.76 -4.21 7.07
N PRO A 156 -28.78 -5.01 7.42
CA PRO A 156 -29.87 -5.32 6.50
C PRO A 156 -30.59 -4.07 5.98
N SER A 157 -30.78 -3.04 6.80
CA SER A 157 -31.46 -1.78 6.41
C SER A 157 -30.63 -0.89 5.46
N GLU A 158 -29.33 -1.14 5.34
CA GLU A 158 -28.39 -0.40 4.51
C GLU A 158 -28.03 -1.14 3.20
N THR A 159 -28.74 -2.22 2.89
CA THR A 159 -28.42 -3.14 1.80
C THR A 159 -29.36 -2.96 0.61
N PHE A 160 -28.83 -2.49 -0.51
CA PHE A 160 -29.61 -2.13 -1.69
C PHE A 160 -29.20 -2.94 -2.90
N GLN A 161 -30.15 -3.23 -3.79
CA GLN A 161 -29.84 -3.79 -5.10
C GLN A 161 -29.91 -2.71 -6.17
N LEU A 162 -28.89 -2.64 -7.03
CA LEU A 162 -28.87 -1.77 -8.18
C LEU A 162 -29.39 -2.52 -9.41
N VAL A 163 -30.60 -2.16 -9.85
CA VAL A 163 -31.24 -2.70 -11.05
C VAL A 163 -30.95 -1.76 -12.21
N ARG A 164 -30.32 -2.25 -13.27
CA ARG A 164 -29.94 -1.44 -14.44
C ARG A 164 -30.84 -1.73 -15.62
N ARG A 165 -31.12 -0.72 -16.44
CA ARG A 165 -31.84 -0.90 -17.70
C ARG A 165 -30.93 -1.61 -18.71
N ASP A 166 -31.41 -2.69 -19.32
CA ASP A 166 -30.61 -3.50 -20.25
C ASP A 166 -30.07 -2.71 -21.45
N SER A 167 -30.89 -1.82 -22.02
CA SER A 167 -30.52 -1.00 -23.18
C SER A 167 -29.65 0.22 -22.84
N ASP A 168 -29.60 0.62 -21.57
CA ASP A 168 -28.86 1.79 -21.09
C ASP A 168 -28.48 1.60 -19.62
N LYS A 169 -27.29 1.05 -19.39
CA LYS A 169 -26.80 0.74 -18.03
C LYS A 169 -26.58 1.97 -17.15
N SER A 170 -26.62 3.18 -17.71
CA SER A 170 -26.56 4.42 -16.92
C SER A 170 -27.90 4.73 -16.24
N ARG A 171 -29.02 4.18 -16.73
CA ARG A 171 -30.32 4.28 -16.05
C ARG A 171 -30.51 3.14 -15.09
N VAL A 172 -30.77 3.49 -13.84
CA VAL A 172 -30.86 2.54 -12.73
C VAL A 172 -32.10 2.80 -11.88
N ARG A 173 -32.54 1.76 -11.19
CA ARG A 173 -33.45 1.82 -10.06
C ARG A 173 -32.75 1.18 -8.86
N ILE A 174 -33.03 1.68 -7.66
CA ILE A 174 -32.37 1.21 -6.43
C ILE A 174 -33.42 0.49 -5.59
N ARG A 175 -33.36 -0.84 -5.53
CA ARG A 175 -34.26 -1.64 -4.69
C ARG A 175 -33.75 -1.62 -3.26
N ALA A 176 -34.62 -1.22 -2.34
CA ALA A 176 -34.35 -1.15 -0.91
C ALA A 176 -34.57 -2.51 -0.21
N PRO A 177 -34.08 -2.65 1.04
CA PRO A 177 -34.24 -3.87 1.83
C PRO A 177 -35.70 -4.30 2.09
N ASN A 178 -36.64 -3.35 2.04
CA ASN A 178 -38.07 -3.62 2.19
C ASN A 178 -38.73 -4.17 0.91
N GLY A 179 -37.95 -4.41 -0.15
CA GLY A 179 -38.41 -4.94 -1.44
C GLY A 179 -38.97 -3.90 -2.40
N LEU A 180 -39.07 -2.63 -1.99
CA LEU A 180 -39.58 -1.53 -2.81
C LEU A 180 -38.42 -0.72 -3.41
N PHE A 181 -38.68 0.08 -4.43
CA PHE A 181 -37.69 0.96 -5.03
C PHE A 181 -37.65 2.33 -4.36
N LEU A 182 -36.44 2.91 -4.32
CA LEU A 182 -36.26 4.30 -3.99
C LEU A 182 -36.94 5.19 -5.02
N GLN A 183 -37.55 6.29 -4.57
CA GLN A 183 -38.11 7.32 -5.44
C GLN A 183 -37.87 8.73 -4.92
N ALA A 184 -37.78 9.67 -5.85
CA ALA A 184 -37.65 11.11 -5.60
C ALA A 184 -38.85 11.86 -6.22
N LYS A 185 -40.01 11.81 -5.53
CA LYS A 185 -41.22 12.54 -5.94
C LYS A 185 -41.13 14.04 -5.68
N THR A 186 -40.36 14.42 -4.67
CA THR A 186 -40.09 15.82 -4.29
C THR A 186 -38.58 16.00 -4.13
N MET A 187 -38.11 17.24 -4.07
CA MET A 187 -36.70 17.55 -3.82
C MET A 187 -36.30 17.34 -2.35
N GLU A 188 -37.26 17.39 -1.43
CA GLU A 188 -37.05 17.38 0.02
C GLU A 188 -37.00 15.98 0.65
N SER A 189 -37.25 14.93 -0.12
CA SER A 189 -37.24 13.56 0.42
C SER A 189 -37.02 12.51 -0.66
N VAL A 190 -36.18 11.53 -0.33
CA VAL A 190 -36.14 10.23 -1.01
C VAL A 190 -36.76 9.16 -0.11
N THR A 191 -37.65 8.36 -0.68
CA THR A 191 -38.41 7.33 0.04
C THR A 191 -38.31 5.97 -0.66
N ALA A 192 -38.44 4.89 0.10
CA ALA A 192 -38.36 3.50 -0.35
C ALA A 192 -39.75 2.85 -0.41
N ASP A 193 -40.62 3.36 -1.30
CA ASP A 193 -42.04 3.01 -1.35
C ASP A 193 -42.60 2.89 -2.77
N HIS A 194 -41.73 2.82 -3.79
CA HIS A 194 -42.16 2.61 -5.18
C HIS A 194 -42.27 1.11 -5.51
N SER A 195 -43.32 0.72 -6.24
CA SER A 195 -43.55 -0.66 -6.68
C SER A 195 -42.60 -1.09 -7.81
N GLU A 196 -42.66 -2.38 -8.18
CA GLU A 196 -41.84 -2.96 -9.25
C GLU A 196 -42.16 -2.38 -10.65
N ASP A 197 -43.36 -1.86 -10.89
CA ASP A 197 -43.73 -1.23 -12.17
C ASP A 197 -42.80 -0.08 -12.53
N THR A 198 -42.42 0.01 -13.80
CA THR A 198 -41.52 1.04 -14.34
C THR A 198 -41.66 1.06 -15.87
N ASP A 199 -41.63 2.24 -16.47
CA ASP A 199 -41.49 2.41 -17.92
C ASP A 199 -40.08 2.92 -18.31
N TRP A 200 -39.24 3.21 -17.30
CA TRP A 200 -37.91 3.79 -17.45
C TRP A 200 -37.90 5.21 -18.05
N GLY A 201 -39.07 5.85 -18.06
CA GLY A 201 -39.30 7.20 -18.55
C GLY A 201 -38.67 8.27 -17.68
N ASP A 202 -38.72 9.52 -18.16
CA ASP A 202 -38.20 10.67 -17.42
C ASP A 202 -39.21 11.20 -16.37
N ASP A 203 -40.44 10.71 -16.40
CA ASP A 203 -41.51 10.97 -15.43
C ASP A 203 -41.59 9.91 -14.31
N ASP A 204 -40.85 8.80 -14.41
CA ASP A 204 -40.76 7.78 -13.37
C ASP A 204 -39.85 8.25 -12.21
N PRO A 205 -40.40 8.51 -11.01
CA PRO A 205 -39.65 9.05 -9.89
C PRO A 205 -38.67 8.04 -9.28
N SER A 206 -38.73 6.76 -9.66
CA SER A 206 -37.84 5.70 -9.20
C SER A 206 -36.59 5.50 -10.08
N VAL A 207 -36.51 6.23 -11.21
CA VAL A 207 -35.40 6.12 -12.16
C VAL A 207 -34.34 7.19 -11.89
N PHE A 208 -33.09 6.76 -11.87
CA PHE A 208 -31.93 7.60 -11.71
C PHE A 208 -30.94 7.39 -12.85
N VAL A 209 -30.30 8.46 -13.30
CA VAL A 209 -29.12 8.37 -14.18
C VAL A 209 -27.87 8.38 -13.32
N THR A 210 -27.02 7.37 -13.48
CA THR A 210 -25.75 7.25 -12.76
C THR A 210 -24.63 7.90 -13.53
N ASN A 211 -23.81 8.69 -12.83
CA ASN A 211 -22.51 9.13 -13.28
C ASN A 211 -21.42 8.43 -12.46
N ASN A 212 -20.43 7.85 -13.14
CA ASN A 212 -19.29 7.19 -12.50
C ASN A 212 -18.14 8.19 -12.40
N VAL A 213 -17.83 8.62 -11.17
CA VAL A 213 -16.87 9.70 -10.91
C VAL A 213 -15.44 9.16 -10.86
N ALA A 214 -15.26 8.02 -10.17
CA ALA A 214 -13.96 7.40 -9.96
C ALA A 214 -14.15 5.91 -9.65
N ARG A 215 -13.12 5.13 -9.94
CA ARG A 215 -13.03 3.71 -9.62
C ARG A 215 -11.69 3.41 -8.98
N LEU A 216 -11.67 2.36 -8.18
CA LEU A 216 -10.45 1.75 -7.68
C LEU A 216 -10.23 0.43 -8.38
N GLN A 217 -8.98 0.15 -8.75
CA GLN A 217 -8.59 -1.12 -9.35
C GLN A 217 -7.36 -1.64 -8.62
N GLY A 218 -7.55 -2.12 -7.39
CA GLY A 218 -6.49 -2.73 -6.58
C GLY A 218 -6.80 -4.18 -6.23
N GLU A 219 -5.93 -4.79 -5.42
CA GLU A 219 -6.08 -6.19 -5.03
C GLU A 219 -7.36 -6.45 -4.21
N TYR A 220 -7.82 -5.46 -3.43
CA TYR A 220 -9.10 -5.54 -2.73
C TYR A 220 -10.26 -5.75 -3.72
N GLN A 221 -10.30 -4.94 -4.79
CA GLN A 221 -11.36 -5.01 -5.79
C GLN A 221 -11.29 -6.29 -6.64
N ILE A 222 -10.11 -6.83 -6.94
CA ILE A 222 -9.98 -8.16 -7.55
C ILE A 222 -10.58 -9.23 -6.63
N CYS A 223 -10.14 -9.24 -5.37
CA CYS A 223 -10.51 -10.28 -4.43
C CYS A 223 -12.02 -10.28 -4.11
N ASN A 224 -12.60 -9.11 -3.87
CA ASN A 224 -14.05 -8.99 -3.67
C ASN A 224 -14.82 -9.23 -4.97
N GLY A 225 -14.38 -8.64 -6.08
CA GLY A 225 -15.10 -8.65 -7.36
C GLY A 225 -15.27 -10.04 -7.96
N TYR A 226 -14.20 -10.86 -7.96
CA TYR A 226 -14.26 -12.25 -8.39
C TYR A 226 -14.82 -13.22 -7.34
N GLY A 227 -14.76 -12.83 -6.06
CA GLY A 227 -14.94 -13.74 -4.94
C GLY A 227 -13.75 -14.71 -4.76
N ILE A 228 -13.68 -15.34 -3.59
CA ILE A 228 -12.50 -16.08 -3.11
C ILE A 228 -12.01 -17.14 -4.10
N ALA A 229 -12.91 -17.96 -4.64
CA ALA A 229 -12.54 -19.10 -5.48
C ALA A 229 -11.86 -18.66 -6.79
N GLN A 230 -12.49 -17.73 -7.51
CA GLN A 230 -11.96 -17.25 -8.78
C GLN A 230 -10.77 -16.28 -8.58
N ALA A 231 -10.81 -15.42 -7.55
CA ALA A 231 -9.66 -14.58 -7.19
C ALA A 231 -8.41 -15.42 -6.89
N THR A 232 -8.56 -16.53 -6.16
CA THR A 232 -7.44 -17.45 -5.86
C THR A 232 -6.81 -17.99 -7.14
N GLN A 233 -7.62 -18.41 -8.12
CA GLN A 233 -7.12 -18.92 -9.39
C GLN A 233 -6.41 -17.82 -10.20
N VAL A 234 -7.05 -16.66 -10.34
CA VAL A 234 -6.52 -15.51 -11.09
C VAL A 234 -5.18 -15.03 -10.49
N LEU A 235 -5.13 -14.79 -9.18
CA LEU A 235 -3.96 -14.25 -8.52
C LEU A 235 -2.80 -15.24 -8.44
N ARG A 236 -3.05 -16.54 -8.22
CA ARG A 236 -1.99 -17.55 -8.27
C ARG A 236 -1.39 -17.68 -9.67
N ASN A 237 -2.22 -17.67 -10.70
CA ASN A 237 -1.74 -17.65 -12.08
C ASN A 237 -0.88 -16.41 -12.33
N HIS A 238 -1.38 -15.22 -11.95
CA HIS A 238 -0.64 -13.96 -12.06
C HIS A 238 0.71 -14.00 -11.35
N TRP A 239 0.75 -14.37 -10.07
CA TRP A 239 1.98 -14.44 -9.30
C TRP A 239 3.01 -15.40 -9.89
N SER A 240 2.57 -16.49 -10.53
CA SER A 240 3.45 -17.48 -11.14
C SER A 240 3.95 -17.15 -12.56
N THR A 241 3.31 -16.20 -13.25
CA THR A 241 3.57 -15.93 -14.68
C THR A 241 3.99 -14.50 -14.98
N TYR A 242 3.61 -13.52 -14.14
CA TYR A 242 3.89 -12.11 -14.39
C TYR A 242 5.36 -11.75 -14.12
N ILE A 243 5.89 -12.15 -12.97
CA ILE A 243 7.32 -12.09 -12.64
C ILE A 243 7.82 -13.52 -12.44
N THR A 244 8.94 -13.82 -13.10
CA THR A 244 9.55 -15.14 -13.16
C THR A 244 11.06 -15.03 -12.93
N GLU A 245 11.75 -16.17 -12.82
CA GLU A 245 13.21 -16.21 -12.73
C GLU A 245 13.91 -15.50 -13.89
N ASN A 246 13.35 -15.58 -15.11
CA ASN A 246 13.91 -14.91 -16.29
C ASN A 246 13.96 -13.39 -16.12
N ASP A 247 13.03 -12.82 -15.35
CA ASP A 247 13.01 -11.40 -15.05
C ASP A 247 14.16 -11.01 -14.13
N PHE A 248 14.49 -11.84 -13.13
CA PHE A 248 15.66 -11.62 -12.27
C PHE A 248 16.97 -11.75 -13.05
N SER A 249 17.06 -12.71 -13.97
CA SER A 249 18.17 -12.82 -14.91
C SER A 249 18.30 -11.56 -15.78
N PHE A 250 17.19 -11.04 -16.29
CA PHE A 250 17.17 -9.81 -17.08
C PHE A 250 17.64 -8.61 -16.26
N ILE A 251 17.11 -8.42 -15.04
CA ILE A 251 17.46 -7.33 -14.11
C ILE A 251 18.95 -7.31 -13.86
N ALA A 252 19.53 -8.44 -13.42
CA ALA A 252 20.97 -8.55 -13.16
C ALA A 252 21.80 -8.30 -14.43
N SER A 253 21.43 -8.93 -15.54
CA SER A 253 22.15 -8.75 -16.81
C SER A 253 22.04 -7.34 -17.38
N SER A 254 21.08 -6.52 -16.94
CA SER A 254 20.90 -5.13 -17.39
C SER A 254 21.78 -4.13 -16.64
N GLY A 255 22.43 -4.55 -15.54
CA GLY A 255 23.26 -3.67 -14.69
C GLY A 255 22.51 -3.10 -13.48
N LEU A 256 21.28 -3.54 -13.22
CA LEU A 256 20.60 -3.33 -11.94
C LEU A 256 21.15 -4.29 -10.89
N ASN A 257 21.14 -3.89 -9.62
CA ASN A 257 21.72 -4.66 -8.52
C ASN A 257 20.73 -5.00 -7.39
N ALA A 258 19.47 -4.56 -7.50
CA ALA A 258 18.43 -4.92 -6.55
C ALA A 258 17.01 -4.84 -7.15
N VAL A 259 16.05 -5.39 -6.42
CA VAL A 259 14.62 -5.29 -6.68
C VAL A 259 13.89 -4.74 -5.45
N ARG A 260 12.89 -3.89 -5.66
CA ARG A 260 11.94 -3.45 -4.62
C ARG A 260 10.61 -4.17 -4.85
N ILE A 261 10.13 -4.91 -3.85
CA ILE A 261 8.99 -5.81 -3.99
C ILE A 261 7.85 -5.32 -3.07
N PRO A 262 6.84 -4.65 -3.64
CA PRO A 262 5.61 -4.30 -2.94
C PRO A 262 4.87 -5.53 -2.43
N VAL A 263 4.50 -5.53 -1.15
CA VAL A 263 3.67 -6.58 -0.54
C VAL A 263 2.54 -5.99 0.29
N GLY A 264 1.39 -6.66 0.29
CA GLY A 264 0.28 -6.34 1.17
C GLY A 264 0.37 -7.01 2.54
N TRP A 265 -0.16 -6.35 3.57
CA TRP A 265 -0.11 -6.83 4.96
C TRP A 265 -0.66 -8.24 5.18
N TRP A 266 -1.59 -8.69 4.33
CA TRP A 266 -2.20 -10.02 4.40
C TRP A 266 -1.21 -11.15 4.15
N ILE A 267 -0.07 -10.88 3.51
CA ILE A 267 0.99 -11.86 3.25
C ILE A 267 1.49 -12.57 4.52
N ALA A 268 1.44 -11.89 5.68
CA ALA A 268 1.84 -12.45 6.96
C ALA A 268 0.85 -13.48 7.53
N SER A 269 -0.31 -13.65 6.88
CA SER A 269 -1.36 -14.60 7.26
C SER A 269 -1.52 -15.74 6.23
N ASP A 270 -0.59 -15.85 5.26
CA ASP A 270 -0.60 -16.95 4.30
C ASP A 270 -0.51 -18.32 5.00
N PRO A 271 -1.23 -19.35 4.50
CA PRO A 271 -2.03 -19.37 3.26
C PRO A 271 -3.49 -18.90 3.43
N ASN A 272 -3.89 -18.43 4.63
CA ASN A 272 -5.27 -18.10 4.96
C ASN A 272 -5.39 -16.62 5.39
N PRO A 273 -5.18 -15.67 4.48
CA PRO A 273 -5.31 -14.26 4.81
C PRO A 273 -6.75 -13.87 5.17
N PRO A 274 -6.94 -12.74 5.87
CA PRO A 274 -8.28 -12.21 6.12
C PRO A 274 -9.01 -11.86 4.83
N LEU A 275 -10.32 -12.10 4.81
CA LEU A 275 -11.17 -11.77 3.67
C LEU A 275 -11.14 -10.26 3.36
N PRO A 276 -11.25 -9.85 2.07
CA PRO A 276 -11.46 -10.73 0.91
C PRO A 276 -10.16 -11.32 0.33
N PHE A 277 -8.99 -10.95 0.83
CA PHE A 277 -7.70 -11.35 0.27
C PHE A 277 -7.53 -12.89 0.19
N VAL A 278 -6.69 -13.34 -0.73
CA VAL A 278 -6.44 -14.77 -1.01
C VAL A 278 -4.96 -15.10 -0.83
N GLY A 279 -4.66 -16.35 -0.46
CA GLY A 279 -3.30 -16.75 -0.10
C GLY A 279 -2.46 -17.35 -1.22
N GLY A 280 -1.14 -17.14 -1.15
CA GLY A 280 -0.13 -17.70 -2.04
C GLY A 280 1.01 -16.75 -2.42
N SER A 281 0.89 -15.45 -2.12
CA SER A 281 1.91 -14.45 -2.45
C SER A 281 3.19 -14.64 -1.63
N LEU A 282 3.13 -15.24 -0.44
CA LEU A 282 4.31 -15.53 0.37
C LEU A 282 5.27 -16.51 -0.31
N GLN A 283 4.73 -17.56 -0.95
CA GLN A 283 5.55 -18.51 -1.70
C GLN A 283 6.21 -17.84 -2.92
N ALA A 284 5.53 -16.90 -3.56
CA ALA A 284 6.09 -16.13 -4.66
C ALA A 284 7.22 -15.21 -4.19
N LEU A 285 7.09 -14.59 -3.01
CA LEU A 285 8.18 -13.83 -2.39
C LEU A 285 9.38 -14.72 -2.04
N ASP A 286 9.17 -15.93 -1.53
CA ASP A 286 10.27 -16.89 -1.28
C ASP A 286 11.03 -17.26 -2.55
N ASN A 287 10.31 -17.43 -3.66
CA ASN A 287 10.91 -17.67 -4.96
C ASN A 287 11.75 -16.47 -5.42
N ALA A 288 11.26 -15.24 -5.23
CA ALA A 288 12.03 -14.03 -5.52
C ALA A 288 13.34 -13.95 -4.72
N PHE A 289 13.34 -14.31 -3.44
CA PHE A 289 14.59 -14.40 -2.66
C PHE A 289 15.55 -15.45 -3.23
N SER A 290 15.04 -16.61 -3.63
CA SER A 290 15.86 -17.67 -4.25
C SER A 290 16.48 -17.21 -5.59
N TRP A 291 15.70 -16.51 -6.41
CA TRP A 291 16.20 -15.94 -7.67
C TRP A 291 17.19 -14.81 -7.42
N ALA A 292 16.91 -13.93 -6.45
CA ALA A 292 17.82 -12.85 -6.08
C ALA A 292 19.18 -13.37 -5.64
N GLU A 293 19.21 -14.43 -4.83
CA GLU A 293 20.47 -15.06 -4.41
C GLU A 293 21.25 -15.63 -5.60
N LYS A 294 20.56 -16.32 -6.51
CA LYS A 294 21.17 -16.89 -7.72
C LYS A 294 21.82 -15.84 -8.63
N TYR A 295 21.20 -14.67 -8.74
CA TYR A 295 21.65 -13.59 -9.62
C TYR A 295 22.39 -12.46 -8.89
N ASN A 296 22.72 -12.65 -7.61
CA ASN A 296 23.41 -11.66 -6.76
C ASN A 296 22.70 -10.30 -6.73
N LEU A 297 21.38 -10.32 -6.57
CA LEU A 297 20.54 -9.14 -6.41
C LEU A 297 20.16 -8.95 -4.94
N GLY A 298 20.11 -7.68 -4.51
CA GLY A 298 19.48 -7.30 -3.25
C GLY A 298 17.96 -7.26 -3.37
N VAL A 299 17.25 -7.58 -2.28
CA VAL A 299 15.80 -7.48 -2.15
C VAL A 299 15.45 -6.43 -1.11
N ILE A 300 14.69 -5.43 -1.54
CA ILE A 300 13.99 -4.49 -0.69
C ILE A 300 12.56 -5.00 -0.57
N VAL A 301 12.17 -5.49 0.61
CA VAL A 301 10.78 -5.86 0.89
C VAL A 301 10.03 -4.61 1.32
N ASP A 302 9.02 -4.22 0.56
CA ASP A 302 8.27 -2.99 0.79
C ASP A 302 6.83 -3.30 1.25
N LEU A 303 6.50 -2.94 2.50
CA LEU A 303 5.14 -3.01 2.98
C LEU A 303 4.31 -1.89 2.33
N HIS A 304 3.72 -2.24 1.19
CA HIS A 304 3.12 -1.29 0.28
C HIS A 304 1.62 -1.05 0.56
N ALA A 305 0.96 -2.00 1.23
CA ALA A 305 -0.40 -1.84 1.75
C ALA A 305 -0.50 -2.24 3.22
N ALA A 306 -0.95 -1.32 4.08
CA ALA A 306 -1.16 -1.55 5.51
C ALA A 306 -2.63 -1.77 5.88
N PRO A 307 -2.94 -2.41 7.03
CA PRO A 307 -4.31 -2.59 7.49
C PRO A 307 -5.03 -1.24 7.65
N GLY A 308 -6.23 -1.13 7.08
CA GLY A 308 -7.02 0.11 7.07
C GLY A 308 -6.57 1.15 6.03
N SER A 309 -5.56 0.83 5.21
CA SER A 309 -4.97 1.71 4.21
C SER A 309 -4.35 3.02 4.72
N GLN A 310 -3.09 3.24 4.36
CA GLN A 310 -2.34 4.45 4.69
C GLN A 310 -2.56 5.60 3.71
N ASN A 311 -3.17 5.35 2.55
CA ASN A 311 -3.47 6.36 1.53
C ASN A 311 -4.79 6.04 0.78
N PRO A 312 -5.36 6.98 0.01
CA PRO A 312 -6.69 6.78 -0.57
C PRO A 312 -6.69 5.99 -1.90
N TYR A 313 -5.56 5.42 -2.30
CA TYR A 313 -5.37 4.86 -3.64
C TYR A 313 -5.36 3.33 -3.67
N GLU A 314 -5.62 2.75 -4.83
CA GLU A 314 -5.73 1.32 -5.04
C GLU A 314 -4.45 0.54 -4.70
N HIS A 315 -3.28 1.16 -4.86
CA HIS A 315 -2.00 0.54 -4.55
C HIS A 315 -1.79 0.31 -3.04
N SER A 316 -2.57 0.95 -2.15
CA SER A 316 -2.60 0.58 -0.72
C SER A 316 -3.71 -0.42 -0.37
N ALA A 317 -4.37 -0.98 -1.39
CA ALA A 317 -5.49 -1.91 -1.28
C ALA A 317 -6.66 -1.39 -0.43
N THR A 318 -6.88 -0.06 -0.47
CA THR A 318 -8.05 0.54 0.14
C THR A 318 -9.34 -0.03 -0.48
N ARG A 319 -10.35 -0.24 0.37
CA ARG A 319 -11.67 -0.69 -0.06
C ARG A 319 -12.39 0.38 -0.88
N ASP A 320 -12.35 1.63 -0.41
CA ASP A 320 -13.18 2.72 -0.93
C ASP A 320 -12.50 4.09 -0.92
N GLY A 321 -11.18 4.10 -0.80
CA GLY A 321 -10.38 5.32 -0.70
C GLY A 321 -10.40 5.96 0.68
N SER A 322 -11.00 5.31 1.68
CA SER A 322 -10.82 5.72 3.08
C SER A 322 -9.42 5.39 3.58
N GLN A 323 -8.93 6.25 4.47
CA GLN A 323 -7.67 6.13 5.17
C GLN A 323 -7.96 5.91 6.66
N GLU A 324 -7.87 4.66 7.09
CA GLU A 324 -8.15 4.24 8.47
C GLU A 324 -6.89 3.77 9.20
N TRP A 325 -5.78 3.58 8.48
CA TRP A 325 -4.50 3.28 9.08
C TRP A 325 -4.04 4.43 10.00
N GLY A 326 -3.50 4.07 11.17
CA GLY A 326 -3.00 5.04 12.14
C GLY A 326 -4.07 5.70 13.03
N ASN A 327 -5.37 5.43 12.80
CA ASN A 327 -6.47 5.90 13.66
C ASN A 327 -6.59 5.11 14.97
N SER A 328 -5.96 3.94 15.06
CA SER A 328 -5.94 3.12 16.28
C SER A 328 -4.57 2.47 16.53
N ASP A 329 -4.26 2.24 17.80
CA ASP A 329 -3.08 1.49 18.20
C ASP A 329 -3.11 0.04 17.73
N ALA A 330 -4.30 -0.54 17.50
CA ALA A 330 -4.48 -1.88 16.97
C ALA A 330 -3.97 -1.97 15.51
N ASN A 331 -4.32 -0.99 14.66
CA ASN A 331 -3.83 -0.92 13.28
C ASN A 331 -2.30 -0.84 13.24
N ILE A 332 -1.72 0.07 14.03
CA ILE A 332 -0.26 0.21 14.15
C ILE A 332 0.39 -1.10 14.62
N ALA A 333 -0.15 -1.73 15.67
CA ALA A 333 0.39 -2.97 16.20
C ALA A 333 0.31 -4.13 15.19
N GLN A 334 -0.76 -4.19 14.39
CA GLN A 334 -0.88 -5.16 13.31
C GLN A 334 0.15 -4.92 12.22
N THR A 335 0.35 -3.67 11.78
CA THR A 335 1.40 -3.34 10.80
C THR A 335 2.79 -3.72 11.32
N VAL A 336 3.09 -3.48 12.60
CA VAL A 336 4.37 -3.90 13.22
C VAL A 336 4.54 -5.43 13.23
N ARG A 337 3.47 -6.20 13.44
CA ARG A 337 3.54 -7.68 13.38
C ARG A 337 3.89 -8.18 11.98
N VAL A 338 3.43 -7.51 10.94
CA VAL A 338 3.79 -7.84 9.55
C VAL A 338 5.27 -7.60 9.31
N ILE A 339 5.80 -6.44 9.73
CA ILE A 339 7.23 -6.15 9.63
C ILE A 339 8.07 -7.17 10.42
N ASP A 340 7.64 -7.53 11.62
CA ASP A 340 8.30 -8.55 12.44
C ASP A 340 8.37 -9.90 11.73
N PHE A 341 7.25 -10.31 11.12
CA PHE A 341 7.16 -11.54 10.35
C PHE A 341 8.12 -11.55 9.16
N LEU A 342 8.09 -10.50 8.32
CA LEU A 342 8.93 -10.38 7.13
C LEU A 342 10.42 -10.34 7.51
N ALA A 343 10.76 -9.57 8.55
CA ALA A 343 12.13 -9.50 9.06
C ALA A 343 12.63 -10.85 9.59
N ASN A 344 11.83 -11.55 10.39
CA ASN A 344 12.19 -12.88 10.90
C ASN A 344 12.38 -13.89 9.76
N ARG A 345 11.50 -13.89 8.77
CA ARG A 345 11.52 -14.86 7.67
C ARG A 345 12.78 -14.75 6.81
N TYR A 346 13.18 -13.52 6.49
CA TYR A 346 14.27 -13.28 5.54
C TYR A 346 15.60 -12.85 6.17
N ALA A 347 15.68 -12.74 7.50
CA ALA A 347 16.87 -12.25 8.21
C ALA A 347 18.17 -13.00 7.85
N ASN A 348 18.07 -14.28 7.51
CA ASN A 348 19.22 -15.12 7.18
C ASN A 348 19.54 -15.16 5.67
N SER A 349 18.71 -14.56 4.81
CA SER A 349 19.01 -14.51 3.39
C SER A 349 20.09 -13.46 3.12
N PRO A 350 21.18 -13.80 2.41
CA PRO A 350 22.19 -12.82 2.01
C PRO A 350 21.63 -11.78 1.03
N SER A 351 20.50 -12.05 0.37
CA SER A 351 19.82 -11.11 -0.51
C SER A 351 18.91 -10.12 0.22
N LEU A 352 18.64 -10.27 1.53
CA LEU A 352 17.87 -9.26 2.26
C LEU A 352 18.68 -7.96 2.39
N LEU A 353 18.37 -6.98 1.54
CA LEU A 353 19.02 -5.69 1.52
C LEU A 353 18.35 -4.73 2.50
N ALA A 354 17.03 -4.59 2.40
CA ALA A 354 16.28 -3.65 3.23
C ALA A 354 14.83 -4.10 3.45
N ILE A 355 14.22 -3.53 4.49
CA ILE A 355 12.78 -3.59 4.72
C ILE A 355 12.27 -2.16 4.76
N GLU A 356 11.36 -1.83 3.85
CA GLU A 356 10.61 -0.59 3.90
C GLU A 356 9.37 -0.76 4.76
N LEU A 357 9.25 0.12 5.75
CA LEU A 357 8.25 -0.03 6.79
C LEU A 357 6.84 0.30 6.27
N LEU A 358 6.70 1.27 5.37
CA LEU A 358 5.40 1.67 4.83
C LEU A 358 5.59 2.55 3.60
N ASN A 359 4.96 2.17 2.50
CA ASN A 359 4.90 2.98 1.29
C ASN A 359 3.91 4.15 1.41
N GLU A 360 4.33 5.34 0.99
CA GLU A 360 3.48 6.53 0.72
C GLU A 360 2.32 6.79 1.73
N PRO A 361 2.60 6.93 3.04
CA PRO A 361 1.59 7.39 3.99
C PRO A 361 1.07 8.79 3.59
N TRP A 362 -0.24 8.97 3.42
CA TRP A 362 -0.79 10.22 2.89
C TRP A 362 -1.33 11.15 4.00
N ALA A 363 -0.83 12.40 4.03
CA ALA A 363 -1.28 13.42 4.96
C ALA A 363 -2.62 14.07 4.54
N PRO A 364 -3.45 14.56 5.48
CA PRO A 364 -3.26 14.51 6.94
C PRO A 364 -3.72 13.19 7.58
N GLY A 365 -4.33 12.27 6.83
CA GLY A 365 -4.91 11.02 7.36
C GLY A 365 -3.90 10.17 8.13
N ALA A 366 -2.78 9.83 7.50
CA ALA A 366 -1.62 9.26 8.18
C ALA A 366 -0.92 10.36 9.02
N THR A 367 -1.32 10.51 10.28
CA THR A 367 -0.78 11.57 11.13
C THR A 367 0.71 11.37 11.43
N LEU A 368 1.46 12.47 11.51
CA LEU A 368 2.90 12.42 11.82
C LEU A 368 3.21 11.73 13.17
N PRO A 369 2.43 11.94 14.26
CA PRO A 369 2.62 11.20 15.51
C PRO A 369 2.42 9.69 15.37
N SER A 370 1.34 9.25 14.70
CA SER A 370 1.08 7.83 14.46
C SER A 370 2.20 7.20 13.60
N LEU A 371 2.66 7.92 12.58
CA LEU A 371 3.75 7.47 11.71
C LEU A 371 5.08 7.34 12.46
N LYS A 372 5.49 8.35 13.23
CA LYS A 372 6.73 8.29 14.05
C LYS A 372 6.66 7.17 15.10
N LYS A 373 5.48 6.95 15.71
CA LYS A 373 5.25 5.82 16.63
C LYS A 373 5.43 4.49 15.91
N TYR A 374 4.82 4.34 14.74
CA TYR A 374 4.94 3.14 13.91
C TYR A 374 6.39 2.90 13.48
N TYR A 375 7.08 3.87 12.88
CA TYR A 375 8.46 3.73 12.42
C TYR A 375 9.43 3.36 13.52
N LYS A 376 9.28 3.93 14.72
CA LYS A 376 10.08 3.53 15.89
C LYS A 376 9.85 2.06 16.27
N ASN A 377 8.62 1.58 16.21
CA ASN A 377 8.28 0.20 16.54
C ASN A 377 8.66 -0.79 15.43
N GLY A 378 8.45 -0.44 14.17
CA GLY A 378 8.87 -1.21 13.00
C GLY A 378 10.40 -1.35 12.94
N TYR A 379 11.14 -0.28 13.18
CA TYR A 379 12.60 -0.33 13.30
C TYR A 379 13.06 -1.35 14.36
N LYS A 380 12.45 -1.32 15.55
CA LYS A 380 12.75 -2.30 16.61
C LYS A 380 12.38 -3.72 16.19
N ALA A 381 11.30 -3.93 15.45
CA ALA A 381 10.91 -5.23 14.94
C ALA A 381 11.97 -5.79 13.96
N VAL A 382 12.42 -4.99 12.99
CA VAL A 382 13.52 -5.40 12.09
C VAL A 382 14.79 -5.73 12.87
N ARG A 383 15.18 -4.87 13.82
CA ARG A 383 16.41 -5.03 14.61
C ARG A 383 16.40 -6.20 15.58
N ARG A 384 15.25 -6.83 15.85
CA ARG A 384 15.20 -8.10 16.60
C ARG A 384 15.81 -9.27 15.83
N HIS A 385 15.77 -9.22 14.50
CA HIS A 385 16.16 -10.34 13.64
C HIS A 385 17.40 -10.06 12.82
N THR A 386 17.66 -8.80 12.46
CA THR A 386 18.84 -8.44 11.65
C THR A 386 19.43 -7.08 12.04
N SER A 387 20.76 -7.07 12.19
CA SER A 387 21.55 -5.86 12.39
C SER A 387 22.06 -5.23 11.09
N THR A 388 21.97 -5.94 9.96
CA THR A 388 22.60 -5.56 8.69
C THR A 388 21.61 -5.00 7.68
N ALA A 389 20.36 -5.48 7.65
CA ALA A 389 19.36 -4.96 6.72
C ALA A 389 19.09 -3.47 7.00
N TYR A 390 18.97 -2.67 5.94
CA TYR A 390 18.55 -1.29 6.05
C TYR A 390 17.06 -1.21 6.39
N VAL A 391 16.66 -0.14 7.08
CA VAL A 391 15.25 0.12 7.41
C VAL A 391 14.81 1.38 6.69
N ILE A 392 13.95 1.23 5.69
CA ILE A 392 13.47 2.34 4.87
C ILE A 392 12.19 2.91 5.49
N MET A 393 12.11 4.24 5.56
CA MET A 393 10.99 5.01 6.07
C MET A 393 10.57 5.99 4.97
N SER A 394 9.39 5.79 4.38
CA SER A 394 8.86 6.69 3.36
C SER A 394 8.41 8.03 3.97
N ASN A 395 8.70 9.12 3.27
CA ASN A 395 8.11 10.41 3.58
C ASN A 395 6.60 10.38 3.35
N ARG A 396 5.86 11.25 4.05
CA ARG A 396 4.43 11.39 3.75
C ARG A 396 4.23 12.09 2.42
N LEU A 397 3.17 11.71 1.73
CA LEU A 397 2.64 12.47 0.60
C LEU A 397 1.74 13.61 1.09
N SER A 398 1.49 14.59 0.21
CA SER A 398 0.61 15.75 0.48
C SER A 398 1.05 16.61 1.67
N ILE A 399 2.36 16.84 1.78
CA ILE A 399 2.97 17.68 2.83
C ILE A 399 3.65 18.91 2.22
N SER A 400 3.77 19.98 3.03
CA SER A 400 4.51 21.19 2.64
C SER A 400 6.00 21.15 3.02
N ASP A 401 6.36 20.39 4.05
CA ASP A 401 7.75 20.27 4.54
C ASP A 401 8.31 18.87 4.23
N PRO A 402 9.13 18.69 3.18
CA PRO A 402 9.72 17.39 2.84
C PRO A 402 10.76 16.90 3.87
N THR A 403 11.12 17.71 4.86
CA THR A 403 12.15 17.39 5.88
C THR A 403 11.55 16.91 7.22
N GLU A 404 10.23 16.78 7.34
CA GLU A 404 9.52 16.51 8.60
C GLU A 404 9.95 15.21 9.35
N LEU A 405 10.53 14.26 8.60
CA LEU A 405 11.06 13.00 9.09
C LEU A 405 12.60 12.93 9.11
N LEU A 406 13.30 13.90 8.53
CA LEU A 406 14.76 13.85 8.36
C LEU A 406 15.50 13.67 9.69
N GLN A 407 15.22 14.54 10.67
CA GLN A 407 15.82 14.45 12.00
C GLN A 407 15.42 13.16 12.72
N PHE A 408 14.17 12.73 12.56
CA PHE A 408 13.64 11.53 13.21
C PHE A 408 14.35 10.27 12.69
N ALA A 409 14.37 10.08 11.37
CA ALA A 409 15.02 8.94 10.73
C ALA A 409 16.54 8.94 10.98
N GLY A 410 17.18 10.11 11.03
CA GLY A 410 18.61 10.24 11.34
C GLY A 410 19.02 9.75 12.73
N GLY A 411 18.07 9.59 13.65
CA GLY A 411 18.30 8.99 14.97
C GLY A 411 18.48 7.47 14.95
N PHE A 412 18.27 6.80 13.80
CA PHE A 412 18.29 5.35 13.68
C PHE A 412 19.44 4.86 12.80
N SER A 413 20.23 3.91 13.32
CA SER A 413 21.34 3.31 12.58
C SER A 413 20.83 2.46 11.40
N GLY A 414 21.40 2.66 10.21
CA GLY A 414 20.98 1.98 8.98
C GLY A 414 19.58 2.35 8.52
N ALA A 415 19.05 3.50 8.94
CA ALA A 415 17.80 4.02 8.43
C ALA A 415 17.99 4.78 7.12
N VAL A 416 17.00 4.67 6.26
CA VAL A 416 16.94 5.29 4.94
C VAL A 416 15.63 6.08 4.87
N LEU A 417 15.69 7.32 4.42
CA LEU A 417 14.53 8.14 4.11
C LEU A 417 14.21 8.00 2.62
N ASP A 418 13.00 7.58 2.33
CA ASP A 418 12.52 7.39 0.96
C ASP A 418 11.65 8.56 0.49
N VAL A 419 11.87 8.98 -0.76
CA VAL A 419 11.16 10.05 -1.47
C VAL A 419 10.82 9.60 -2.88
N HIS A 420 9.63 9.95 -3.33
CA HIS A 420 9.14 9.58 -4.66
C HIS A 420 9.07 10.82 -5.54
N TYR A 421 9.72 10.77 -6.70
CA TYR A 421 9.85 11.92 -7.59
C TYR A 421 9.28 11.62 -8.97
N TYR A 422 8.09 12.18 -9.18
CA TYR A 422 7.39 12.18 -10.46
C TYR A 422 7.36 13.60 -11.04
N ASN A 423 7.61 13.74 -12.34
CA ASN A 423 7.25 14.95 -13.10
C ASN A 423 5.85 14.79 -13.72
N LEU A 424 4.95 14.23 -12.92
CA LEU A 424 3.56 13.93 -13.20
C LEU A 424 2.74 14.29 -11.97
N PHE A 425 1.41 14.22 -12.07
CA PHE A 425 0.46 14.38 -10.96
C PHE A 425 0.35 15.80 -10.36
N ASP A 426 1.05 16.77 -10.93
CA ASP A 426 0.87 18.20 -10.67
C ASP A 426 0.58 18.91 -11.99
N SER A 427 -0.46 19.74 -12.02
CA SER A 427 -0.93 20.40 -13.24
C SER A 427 0.12 21.30 -13.88
N LYS A 428 1.12 21.77 -13.12
CA LYS A 428 2.23 22.56 -13.67
C LYS A 428 3.02 21.81 -14.75
N PHE A 429 3.12 20.47 -14.64
CA PHE A 429 3.88 19.65 -15.59
C PHE A 429 3.17 19.53 -16.95
N ASN A 430 1.86 19.73 -17.00
CA ASN A 430 1.06 19.65 -18.24
C ASN A 430 1.45 20.70 -19.29
N SER A 431 2.05 21.81 -18.86
CA SER A 431 2.46 22.91 -19.73
C SER A 431 3.96 23.00 -19.97
N LEU A 432 4.77 22.15 -19.33
CA LEU A 432 6.23 22.22 -19.47
C LEU A 432 6.69 21.61 -20.80
N THR A 433 7.64 22.27 -21.46
CA THR A 433 8.35 21.71 -22.62
C THR A 433 9.31 20.59 -22.19
N VAL A 434 9.91 19.90 -23.18
CA VAL A 434 11.00 18.93 -22.95
C VAL A 434 12.11 19.52 -22.09
N ASP A 435 12.68 20.66 -22.51
CA ASP A 435 13.82 21.26 -21.81
C ASP A 435 13.42 21.76 -20.42
N GLN A 436 12.21 22.30 -20.26
CA GLN A 436 11.71 22.73 -18.94
C GLN A 436 11.54 21.55 -17.96
N ASN A 437 11.09 20.39 -18.44
CA ASN A 437 11.03 19.19 -17.62
C ASN A 437 12.42 18.70 -17.19
N ILE A 438 13.37 18.68 -18.12
CA ILE A 438 14.77 18.30 -17.85
C ILE A 438 15.42 19.27 -16.85
N ASP A 439 15.22 20.57 -17.04
CA ASP A 439 15.75 21.61 -16.15
C ASP A 439 15.08 21.54 -14.77
N PHE A 440 13.79 21.20 -14.69
CA PHE A 440 13.12 20.96 -13.41
C PHE A 440 13.78 19.81 -12.63
N VAL A 441 14.18 18.72 -13.32
CA VAL A 441 14.93 17.63 -12.67
C VAL A 441 16.29 18.13 -12.17
N ARG A 442 17.05 18.81 -13.03
CA ARG A 442 18.41 19.28 -12.72
C ARG A 442 18.46 20.33 -11.61
N ASN A 443 17.43 21.15 -11.50
CA ASN A 443 17.37 22.27 -10.56
C ASN A 443 16.50 21.92 -9.36
N ASN A 444 15.20 21.77 -9.56
CA ASN A 444 14.23 21.60 -8.48
C ASN A 444 14.36 20.24 -7.81
N ARG A 445 14.34 19.13 -8.56
CA ARG A 445 14.49 17.79 -7.95
C ARG A 445 15.87 17.58 -7.33
N SER A 446 16.91 18.19 -7.90
CA SER A 446 18.24 18.19 -7.27
C SER A 446 18.25 18.94 -5.94
N ALA A 447 17.53 20.07 -5.83
CA ALA A 447 17.40 20.81 -4.57
C ALA A 447 16.54 20.03 -3.56
N ASP A 448 15.42 19.44 -3.99
CA ASP A 448 14.56 18.60 -3.16
C ASP A 448 15.36 17.44 -2.54
N LEU A 449 16.12 16.71 -3.36
CA LEU A 449 16.98 15.61 -2.91
C LEU A 449 18.08 16.09 -1.95
N ALA A 450 18.70 17.24 -2.23
CA ALA A 450 19.70 17.81 -1.34
C ALA A 450 19.12 18.20 0.02
N ALA A 451 17.89 18.71 0.06
CA ALA A 451 17.22 19.11 1.30
C ALA A 451 16.96 17.92 2.25
N VAL A 452 16.70 16.73 1.69
CA VAL A 452 16.50 15.50 2.47
C VAL A 452 17.78 14.67 2.66
N THR A 453 18.90 15.09 2.05
CA THR A 453 20.19 14.39 2.18
C THR A 453 21.06 15.07 3.24
N ASN A 454 21.25 14.40 4.38
CA ASN A 454 22.03 14.96 5.48
C ASN A 454 23.55 14.82 5.24
N GLN A 455 24.30 15.90 5.42
CA GLN A 455 25.77 15.90 5.34
C GLN A 455 26.42 15.01 6.41
N ASN A 456 25.74 14.76 7.53
CA ASN A 456 26.22 13.87 8.59
C ASN A 456 26.09 12.37 8.23
N GLY A 457 25.60 12.05 7.02
CA GLY A 457 25.52 10.69 6.49
C GLY A 457 24.38 9.84 7.05
N ARG A 458 23.44 10.42 7.82
CA ARG A 458 22.22 9.75 8.32
C ARG A 458 21.00 10.69 8.38
N PRO A 459 19.79 10.22 8.04
CA PRO A 459 19.53 8.92 7.41
C PRO A 459 20.17 8.90 6.01
N LEU A 460 20.30 7.71 5.42
CA LEU A 460 20.58 7.63 3.99
C LEU A 460 19.34 8.10 3.21
N THR A 461 19.50 8.40 1.93
CA THR A 461 18.43 8.87 1.06
C THR A 461 18.21 7.92 -0.10
N PHE A 462 16.94 7.62 -0.38
CA PHE A 462 16.51 6.74 -1.46
C PHE A 462 15.48 7.46 -2.31
N VAL A 463 15.64 7.41 -3.63
CA VAL A 463 14.57 7.77 -4.56
C VAL A 463 13.85 6.48 -4.96
N GLY A 464 12.95 6.00 -4.12
CA GLY A 464 12.32 4.69 -4.23
C GLY A 464 11.37 4.54 -5.40
N GLU A 465 10.87 5.67 -5.92
CA GLU A 465 10.06 5.67 -7.12
C GLU A 465 10.32 6.89 -8.00
N TRP A 466 10.51 6.61 -9.29
CA TRP A 466 10.56 7.58 -10.38
C TRP A 466 10.27 6.88 -11.71
N VAL A 467 9.86 7.67 -12.72
CA VAL A 467 9.72 7.22 -14.12
C VAL A 467 10.20 8.25 -15.11
N ALA A 468 10.48 7.77 -16.31
CA ALA A 468 10.76 8.60 -17.48
C ALA A 468 9.49 8.97 -18.27
N GLU A 469 8.29 8.77 -17.71
CA GLU A 469 7.04 9.24 -18.28
C GLU A 469 6.76 10.70 -17.87
N TRP A 470 6.10 11.45 -18.75
CA TRP A 470 5.77 12.87 -18.56
C TRP A 470 4.54 13.28 -19.39
N ALA A 471 4.06 14.51 -19.23
CA ALA A 471 2.90 14.99 -19.98
C ALA A 471 3.22 15.43 -21.43
N VAL A 472 4.51 15.47 -21.82
CA VAL A 472 4.94 16.02 -23.11
C VAL A 472 4.50 15.14 -24.27
N GLN A 473 3.66 15.70 -25.16
CA GLN A 473 3.18 15.01 -26.35
C GLN A 473 4.19 15.09 -27.51
N GLY A 474 4.35 13.99 -28.25
CA GLY A 474 5.18 13.94 -29.46
C GLY A 474 6.70 14.02 -29.23
N ALA A 475 7.17 13.85 -27.98
CA ALA A 475 8.59 13.82 -27.67
C ALA A 475 9.32 12.69 -28.40
N SER A 476 10.53 12.98 -28.89
CA SER A 476 11.35 11.98 -29.59
C SER A 476 11.99 11.00 -28.61
N MET A 477 12.48 9.85 -29.12
CA MET A 477 13.29 8.93 -28.33
C MET A 477 14.48 9.63 -27.65
N THR A 478 15.15 10.55 -28.37
CA THR A 478 16.26 11.34 -27.83
C THR A 478 15.82 12.22 -26.67
N ASP A 479 14.61 12.77 -26.69
CA ASP A 479 14.10 13.59 -25.59
C ASP A 479 13.86 12.76 -24.33
N TYR A 480 13.28 11.56 -24.47
CA TYR A 480 13.13 10.62 -23.36
C TYR A 480 14.48 10.14 -22.81
N GLN A 481 15.47 9.87 -23.68
CA GLN A 481 16.83 9.53 -23.25
C GLN A 481 17.46 10.66 -22.44
N ARG A 482 17.35 11.92 -22.90
CA ARG A 482 17.85 13.10 -22.19
C ARG A 482 17.18 13.27 -20.83
N PHE A 483 15.87 13.02 -20.76
CA PHE A 483 15.10 13.11 -19.52
C PHE A 483 15.47 12.02 -18.52
N ALA A 484 15.47 10.75 -18.95
CA ALA A 484 15.87 9.63 -18.13
C ALA A 484 17.32 9.77 -17.65
N GLN A 485 18.24 10.25 -18.50
CA GLN A 485 19.62 10.52 -18.10
C GLN A 485 19.70 11.60 -17.02
N ALA A 486 18.98 12.72 -17.18
CA ALA A 486 18.96 13.77 -16.16
C ALA A 486 18.43 13.26 -14.82
N GLN A 487 17.42 12.39 -14.83
CA GLN A 487 16.89 11.72 -13.64
C GLN A 487 17.94 10.79 -13.02
N GLN A 488 18.60 9.94 -13.80
CA GLN A 488 19.67 9.06 -13.31
C GLN A 488 20.86 9.84 -12.72
N ASP A 489 21.23 10.97 -13.33
CA ASP A 489 22.33 11.84 -12.86
C ASP A 489 22.00 12.52 -11.53
N VAL A 490 20.73 12.88 -11.30
CA VAL A 490 20.28 13.55 -10.08
C VAL A 490 19.95 12.52 -9.00
N TYR A 491 19.09 11.55 -9.30
CA TYR A 491 18.64 10.54 -8.35
C TYR A 491 19.75 9.54 -7.99
N GLY A 492 20.73 9.34 -8.86
CA GLY A 492 21.97 8.59 -8.57
C GLY A 492 22.82 9.20 -7.45
N ARG A 493 22.55 10.44 -7.03
CA ARG A 493 23.22 11.11 -5.89
C ARG A 493 22.59 10.74 -4.54
N ALA A 494 21.43 10.09 -4.55
CA ALA A 494 20.81 9.59 -3.34
C ALA A 494 21.75 8.57 -2.67
N THR A 495 21.98 8.74 -1.37
CA THR A 495 23.09 8.05 -0.67
C THR A 495 22.85 6.56 -0.45
N PHE A 496 21.60 6.10 -0.55
CA PHE A 496 21.22 4.69 -0.62
C PHE A 496 21.09 4.24 -2.08
N GLY A 497 20.43 5.03 -2.93
CA GLY A 497 20.25 4.74 -4.36
C GLY A 497 18.88 5.15 -4.89
N TRP A 498 18.41 4.46 -5.93
CA TRP A 498 17.09 4.70 -6.53
C TRP A 498 16.43 3.41 -7.02
N ALA A 499 15.11 3.44 -7.19
CA ALA A 499 14.35 2.38 -7.85
C ALA A 499 13.37 2.95 -8.90
N TYR A 500 13.40 2.42 -10.11
CA TYR A 500 12.48 2.82 -11.19
C TYR A 500 11.12 2.14 -11.01
N TRP A 501 10.01 2.85 -11.19
CA TRP A 501 8.65 2.30 -11.10
C TRP A 501 8.05 2.07 -12.49
N THR A 502 8.04 0.88 -13.06
CA THR A 502 8.22 -0.48 -12.52
C THR A 502 8.90 -1.35 -13.59
N LEU A 503 9.14 -2.63 -13.33
CA LEU A 503 9.80 -3.52 -14.30
C LEU A 503 8.95 -3.72 -15.56
N LYS A 504 7.65 -3.98 -15.39
CA LYS A 504 6.69 -4.26 -16.46
C LYS A 504 5.44 -3.40 -16.28
N ASN A 505 4.94 -2.88 -17.39
CA ASN A 505 3.70 -2.10 -17.43
C ASN A 505 3.12 -2.16 -18.84
N VAL A 506 1.80 -2.04 -18.99
CA VAL A 506 1.16 -1.89 -20.31
C VAL A 506 1.52 -0.57 -21.00
N ASN A 507 1.91 0.45 -20.22
CA ASN A 507 2.40 1.73 -20.71
C ASN A 507 3.92 1.70 -20.81
N ASN A 508 4.44 1.88 -22.03
CA ASN A 508 5.85 1.65 -22.36
C ASN A 508 6.85 2.41 -21.47
N HIS A 509 6.65 3.71 -21.22
CA HIS A 509 7.60 4.50 -20.40
C HIS A 509 7.38 4.38 -18.89
N TRP A 510 6.50 3.48 -18.45
CA TRP A 510 6.41 2.98 -17.08
C TRP A 510 7.05 1.58 -16.94
N SER A 511 7.51 0.98 -18.05
CA SER A 511 8.11 -0.35 -18.11
C SER A 511 9.62 -0.25 -18.30
N MET A 512 10.39 -0.42 -17.22
CA MET A 512 11.86 -0.39 -17.27
C MET A 512 12.42 -1.41 -18.27
N GLN A 513 11.80 -2.59 -18.33
CA GLN A 513 12.18 -3.62 -19.29
C GLN A 513 12.06 -3.10 -20.73
N TRP A 514 10.92 -2.48 -21.07
CA TRP A 514 10.70 -1.92 -22.39
C TRP A 514 11.69 -0.78 -22.69
N MET A 515 11.91 0.11 -21.71
CA MET A 515 12.83 1.24 -21.83
C MET A 515 14.26 0.80 -22.13
N ILE A 516 14.74 -0.27 -21.48
CA ILE A 516 16.08 -0.83 -21.74
C ILE A 516 16.12 -1.53 -23.09
N GLN A 517 15.14 -2.40 -23.38
CA GLN A 517 15.13 -3.21 -24.62
C GLN A 517 15.02 -2.35 -25.88
N ASN A 518 14.41 -1.16 -25.79
CA ASN A 518 14.25 -0.24 -26.91
C ASN A 518 15.29 0.90 -26.87
N GLY A 519 16.29 0.86 -25.99
CA GLY A 519 17.41 1.81 -25.97
C GLY A 519 17.07 3.21 -25.44
N TYR A 520 15.96 3.38 -24.72
CA TYR A 520 15.60 4.64 -24.07
C TYR A 520 16.38 4.86 -22.75
N ILE A 521 16.79 3.76 -22.09
CA ILE A 521 17.63 3.78 -20.90
C ILE A 521 18.82 2.84 -21.10
N THR A 522 20.02 3.32 -20.79
CA THR A 522 21.26 2.53 -20.75
C THR A 522 21.86 2.61 -19.34
N LEU A 523 22.11 1.46 -18.72
CA LEU A 523 22.70 1.37 -17.37
C LEU A 523 24.14 0.86 -17.36
N LYS A 524 24.59 0.31 -18.50
CA LYS A 524 25.96 -0.19 -18.71
C LYS A 524 26.79 0.92 -19.34
N ASN A 525 27.85 1.33 -18.67
CA ASN A 525 28.97 2.04 -19.28
C ASN A 525 30.06 1.03 -19.63
#